data_AF-A0A651DXT4-F1
#
_entry.id   AF-A0A651DXT4-F1
#
_cell.length_a   1.000
_cell.length_b   1.000
_cell.length_c   1.000
_cell.angle_alpha   90.00
_cell.angle_beta   90.00
_cell.angle_gamma   90.00
#
_symmetry.space_group_name_H-M   'P 1'
#
loop_
_entity.id
_entity.type
_entity.pdbx_description
1 polymer ?
#
loop_
_entity_poly.entity_id
_entity_poly.type
_entity_poly.pdbx_seq_one_letter_code
_entity_poly.pdbx_strand_id
1 'polypeptide(L)'
;MTVETGKLLCVTEGSRRNKRQVIYLECQSVKKSKLVKVPVTTDWLSQALVEQQQQSLDSLNNINVEFKRNNNNDPHQIWELGKQWDRLQTEALSAVVTRSKPENQPKVVSSDKFHNPYNFVPALPRDGVRGELGDREPKGHGRYLPNRWTGRIAVKLTTVTPLLIPDAAGMTADDKDHKTFPIRIGADGNPYLPPTSIKGMLRSAYEAVTNSRLSVFESHDARLAHRLPAQDGANVKPVCVEKKGDHLYLRLLTVAKLPRYDKNGRPPDKGEQRSALKYRGSRE
;
A
#
# COMPACT_ATOMS: atom_id res chain seq x y z
N MET A 1 13.52 28.59 34.30
CA MET A 1 12.90 28.81 32.96
C MET A 1 12.44 30.26 32.92
N THR A 2 13.02 31.07 32.04
CA THR A 2 12.66 32.49 31.89
C THR A 2 11.27 32.58 31.27
N VAL A 3 10.38 33.36 31.90
CA VAL A 3 9.07 33.70 31.31
C VAL A 3 9.26 34.90 30.40
N GLU A 4 8.77 34.79 29.18
CA GLU A 4 8.79 35.85 28.16
C GLU A 4 7.35 36.31 27.88
N THR A 5 7.19 37.54 27.42
CA THR A 5 5.89 38.09 27.02
C THR A 5 5.79 38.18 25.50
N GLY A 6 4.58 37.98 24.99
CA GLY A 6 4.26 38.03 23.57
C GLY A 6 2.79 38.37 23.35
N LYS A 7 2.38 38.32 22.08
CA LYS A 7 1.02 38.65 21.68
C LYS A 7 0.48 37.63 20.69
N LEU A 8 -0.73 37.12 20.91
CA LEU A 8 -1.40 36.23 19.97
C LEU A 8 -2.09 37.05 18.86
N LEU A 9 -1.97 36.57 17.63
CA LEU A 9 -2.54 37.16 16.43
C LEU A 9 -3.31 36.07 15.67
N CYS A 10 -4.59 36.32 15.40
CA CYS A 10 -5.37 35.48 14.49
C CYS A 10 -5.24 36.05 13.08
N VAL A 11 -4.67 35.27 12.16
CA VAL A 11 -4.50 35.67 10.76
C VAL A 11 -5.29 34.71 9.88
N THR A 12 -6.06 35.27 8.95
CA THR A 12 -6.72 34.47 7.91
C THR A 12 -5.78 34.33 6.73
N GLU A 13 -5.30 33.12 6.48
CA GLU A 13 -4.42 32.79 5.37
C GLU A 13 -5.14 31.96 4.31
N GLY A 14 -4.73 32.10 3.05
CA GLY A 14 -5.20 31.28 1.95
C GLY A 14 -5.74 32.05 0.74
N SER A 15 -6.06 31.31 -0.32
CA SER A 15 -6.56 31.89 -1.58
C SER A 15 -8.01 32.34 -1.45
N ARG A 16 -8.51 33.15 -2.40
CA ARG A 16 -9.92 33.64 -2.41
C ARG A 16 -10.98 32.55 -2.20
N ARG A 17 -10.67 31.28 -2.51
CA ARG A 17 -11.58 30.13 -2.38
C ARG A 17 -11.33 29.23 -1.16
N ASN A 18 -10.20 29.35 -0.47
CA ASN A 18 -9.87 28.47 0.66
C ASN A 18 -9.15 29.28 1.76
N LYS A 19 -9.93 29.86 2.67
CA LYS A 19 -9.44 30.66 3.80
C LYS A 19 -9.35 29.78 5.05
N ARG A 20 -8.21 29.80 5.73
CA ARG A 20 -8.00 29.14 7.03
C ARG A 20 -7.49 30.17 8.03
N GLN A 21 -8.07 30.17 9.22
CA GLN A 21 -7.57 30.97 10.34
C GLN A 21 -6.41 30.22 11.02
N VAL A 22 -5.29 30.91 11.20
CA VAL A 22 -4.06 30.41 11.84
C VAL A 22 -3.70 31.37 12.97
N ILE A 23 -3.29 30.81 14.10
CA ILE A 23 -2.87 31.58 15.27
C ILE A 23 -1.35 31.69 15.28
N TYR A 24 -0.86 32.92 15.39
CA TYR A 24 0.55 33.23 15.52
C TYR A 24 0.84 33.84 16.88
N LEU A 25 1.99 33.49 17.46
CA LEU A 25 2.59 34.20 18.58
C LEU A 25 3.63 35.17 18.04
N GLU A 26 3.39 36.45 18.24
CA GLU A 26 4.37 37.51 18.02
C GLU A 26 5.19 37.70 19.30
N CYS A 27 6.48 37.37 19.23
CA CYS A 27 7.40 37.48 20.36
C CYS A 27 8.78 37.93 19.91
N GLN A 28 9.64 38.34 20.85
CA GLN A 28 11.03 38.63 20.53
C GLN A 28 11.77 37.35 20.09
N SER A 29 12.65 37.48 19.10
CA SER A 29 13.58 36.42 18.72
C SER A 29 14.45 36.00 19.92
N VAL A 30 14.99 34.79 19.90
CA VAL A 30 15.92 34.27 20.93
C VAL A 30 17.11 35.21 21.17
N LYS A 31 17.58 35.89 20.11
CA LYS A 31 18.68 36.88 20.17
C LYS A 31 18.21 38.29 20.57
N LYS A 32 16.93 38.47 20.90
CA LYS A 32 16.23 39.74 21.19
C LYS A 32 16.40 40.85 20.14
N SER A 33 16.78 40.49 18.92
CA SER A 33 17.12 41.45 17.86
C SER A 33 15.93 41.91 17.02
N LYS A 34 14.83 41.15 16.98
CA LYS A 34 13.63 41.45 16.19
C LYS A 34 12.40 40.73 16.73
N LEU A 35 11.21 41.21 16.35
CA LEU A 35 9.95 40.51 16.55
C LEU A 35 9.76 39.43 15.48
N VAL A 36 9.28 38.25 15.88
CA VAL A 36 9.04 37.10 15.01
C VAL A 36 7.63 36.58 15.27
N LYS A 37 6.93 36.18 14.20
CA LYS A 37 5.64 35.50 14.26
C LYS A 37 5.87 34.00 14.13
N VAL A 38 5.49 33.24 15.15
CA VAL A 38 5.65 31.78 15.20
C VAL A 38 4.25 31.15 15.18
N PRO A 39 3.95 30.19 14.28
CA PRO A 39 2.67 29.51 14.27
C PRO A 39 2.50 28.70 15.56
N VAL A 40 1.36 28.85 16.22
CA VAL A 40 1.07 28.22 17.51
C VAL A 40 0.25 26.95 17.29
N THR A 41 0.63 25.87 17.98
CA THR A 41 -0.19 24.66 18.06
C THR A 41 -1.04 24.67 19.33
N THR A 42 -2.23 24.07 19.27
CA THR A 42 -3.19 24.01 20.40
C THR A 42 -2.60 23.35 21.65
N ASP A 43 -1.60 22.48 21.49
CA ASP A 43 -0.91 21.83 22.62
C ASP A 43 -0.04 22.77 23.45
N TRP A 44 0.30 23.94 22.91
CA TRP A 44 1.09 24.93 23.63
C TRP A 44 0.23 25.89 24.44
N LEU A 45 -1.08 25.96 24.20
CA LEU A 45 -2.00 26.89 24.87
C LEU A 45 -2.47 26.34 26.23
N SER A 46 -2.71 27.26 27.16
CA SER A 46 -3.37 27.01 28.44
C SER A 46 -4.82 26.58 28.20
N GLN A 47 -5.44 25.91 29.17
CA GLN A 47 -6.82 25.43 29.04
C GLN A 47 -7.79 26.58 28.77
N ALA A 48 -7.66 27.70 29.49
CA ALA A 48 -8.46 28.91 29.25
C ALA A 48 -8.36 29.42 27.79
N LEU A 49 -7.17 29.43 27.20
CA LEU A 49 -6.96 29.86 25.81
C LEU A 49 -7.52 28.85 24.80
N VAL A 50 -7.46 27.54 25.11
CA VAL A 50 -8.07 26.49 24.28
C VAL A 50 -9.60 26.60 24.30
N GLU A 51 -10.20 26.87 25.45
CA GLU A 51 -11.65 27.08 25.57
C GLU A 51 -12.11 28.30 24.76
N GLN A 52 -11.34 29.40 24.80
CA GLN A 52 -11.56 30.57 23.93
C GLN A 52 -11.40 30.22 22.44
N GLN A 53 -10.37 29.41 22.09
CA GLN A 53 -10.15 28.92 20.72
C GLN A 53 -11.37 28.16 20.17
N GLN A 54 -11.99 27.32 21.01
CA GLN A 54 -13.15 26.51 20.63
C GLN A 54 -14.42 27.33 20.44
N GLN A 55 -14.58 28.43 21.18
CA GLN A 55 -15.71 29.34 21.03
C GLN A 55 -15.59 30.20 19.76
N SER A 56 -14.42 30.81 19.54
CA SER A 56 -14.12 31.57 18.33
C SER A 56 -12.61 31.78 18.17
N LEU A 57 -12.08 31.48 17.00
CA LEU A 57 -10.67 31.72 16.69
C LEU A 57 -10.30 33.21 16.72
N ASP A 58 -11.26 34.11 16.45
CA ASP A 58 -11.05 35.56 16.49
C ASP A 58 -10.94 36.10 17.93
N SER A 59 -11.42 35.35 18.92
CA SER A 59 -11.31 35.74 20.34
C SER A 59 -9.86 35.81 20.81
N LEU A 60 -8.97 35.04 20.19
CA LEU A 60 -7.55 34.99 20.51
C LEU A 60 -6.71 36.08 19.82
N ASN A 61 -7.36 36.94 19.03
CA ASN A 61 -6.66 38.02 18.35
C ASN A 61 -6.33 39.17 19.31
N ASN A 62 -5.07 39.61 19.31
CA ASN A 62 -4.54 40.68 20.15
C ASN A 62 -4.49 40.40 21.67
N ILE A 63 -4.52 39.14 22.09
CA ILE A 63 -4.32 38.79 23.51
C ILE A 63 -2.84 38.88 23.87
N ASN A 64 -2.52 39.58 24.96
CA ASN A 64 -1.18 39.57 25.55
C ASN A 64 -1.00 38.29 26.36
N VAL A 65 0.10 37.59 26.11
CA VAL A 65 0.37 36.28 26.69
C VAL A 65 1.77 36.24 27.30
N GLU A 66 1.93 35.39 28.30
CA GLU A 66 3.21 34.94 28.81
C GLU A 66 3.49 33.54 28.28
N PHE A 67 4.75 33.24 28.02
CA PHE A 67 5.17 31.93 27.55
C PHE A 67 6.56 31.54 28.03
N LYS A 68 6.86 30.25 27.97
CA LYS A 68 8.21 29.70 28.18
C LYS A 68 8.77 29.18 26.87
N ARG A 69 10.08 28.92 26.82
CA ARG A 69 10.69 28.20 25.70
C ARG A 69 11.06 26.78 26.10
N ASN A 70 10.91 25.85 25.17
CA ASN A 70 11.41 24.48 25.32
C ASN A 70 12.94 24.43 25.03
N ASN A 71 13.55 23.24 25.12
CA ASN A 71 14.98 23.04 24.85
C ASN A 71 15.41 23.37 23.41
N ASN A 72 14.46 23.42 22.47
CA ASN A 72 14.70 23.80 21.08
C ASN A 72 14.52 25.31 20.82
N ASN A 73 14.30 26.09 21.88
CA ASN A 73 13.98 27.53 21.86
C ASN A 73 12.61 27.88 21.21
N ASP A 74 11.75 26.90 20.99
CA ASP A 74 10.39 27.14 20.52
C ASP A 74 9.49 27.60 21.67
N PRO A 75 8.57 28.55 21.45
CA PRO A 75 7.55 28.91 22.43
C PRO A 75 6.72 27.69 22.85
N HIS A 76 6.59 27.47 24.14
CA HIS A 76 5.89 26.35 24.75
C HIS A 76 5.29 26.78 26.10
N GLN A 77 4.12 26.25 26.45
CA GLN A 77 3.31 26.74 27.58
C GLN A 77 3.00 28.24 27.43
N ILE A 78 1.90 28.59 26.77
CA ILE A 78 1.44 29.95 26.51
C ILE A 78 0.16 30.16 27.32
N TRP A 79 0.11 31.19 28.16
CA TRP A 79 -1.05 31.57 28.97
C TRP A 79 -1.29 33.08 28.92
N GLU A 80 -2.49 33.54 29.26
CA GLU A 80 -2.79 34.97 29.28
C GLU A 80 -1.92 35.72 30.30
N LEU A 81 -1.50 36.94 29.95
CA LEU A 81 -0.70 37.81 30.82
C LEU A 81 -1.33 37.95 32.22
N GLY A 82 -0.57 37.63 33.26
CA GLY A 82 -1.03 37.72 34.66
C GLY A 82 -1.90 36.55 35.14
N LYS A 83 -2.24 35.58 34.29
CA LYS A 83 -2.85 34.31 34.72
C LYS A 83 -1.78 33.27 35.03
N GLN A 84 -2.19 32.13 35.60
CA GLN A 84 -1.31 30.98 35.82
C GLN A 84 -1.56 29.92 34.77
N TRP A 85 -0.53 29.14 34.48
CA TRP A 85 -0.64 27.94 33.65
C TRP A 85 -1.55 26.90 34.34
N ASP A 86 -2.68 26.61 33.73
CA ASP A 86 -3.79 25.82 34.28
C ASP A 86 -3.88 24.40 33.71
N ARG A 87 -3.14 24.11 32.64
CA ARG A 87 -3.11 22.77 32.03
C ARG A 87 -2.23 21.88 32.90
N LEU A 88 -2.86 20.97 33.64
CA LEU A 88 -2.18 19.88 34.33
C LEU A 88 -1.18 19.27 33.34
N GLN A 89 0.09 19.19 33.72
CA GLN A 89 1.03 18.35 33.00
C GLN A 89 0.42 16.96 33.02
N THR A 90 -0.19 16.55 31.92
CA THR A 90 -0.33 15.13 31.68
C THR A 90 1.12 14.64 31.65
N GLU A 91 1.57 14.03 32.73
CA GLU A 91 2.74 13.16 32.77
C GLU A 91 2.43 11.95 31.88
N ALA A 92 2.24 12.21 30.60
CA ALA A 92 2.28 11.25 29.53
C ALA A 92 3.34 11.78 28.58
N LEU A 93 4.47 11.05 28.57
CA LEU A 93 5.31 10.86 27.38
C LEU A 93 6.40 11.90 27.06
N SER A 94 6.80 12.77 27.99
CA SER A 94 8.04 13.57 27.87
C SER A 94 9.12 13.22 28.89
N ALA A 95 9.13 11.98 29.40
CA ALA A 95 10.40 11.39 29.75
C ALA A 95 11.20 11.34 28.44
N VAL A 96 12.24 12.18 28.33
CA VAL A 96 13.38 11.85 27.50
C VAL A 96 13.87 10.52 28.05
N VAL A 97 13.31 9.43 27.51
CA VAL A 97 14.00 8.17 27.42
C VAL A 97 15.21 8.53 26.59
N THR A 98 16.29 8.91 27.26
CA THR A 98 17.62 8.56 26.78
C THR A 98 17.43 7.12 26.36
N ARG A 99 17.39 6.87 25.05
CA ARG A 99 17.35 5.51 24.54
C ARG A 99 18.69 4.91 24.98
N SER A 100 18.78 4.47 26.23
CA SER A 100 19.59 3.33 26.57
C SER A 100 19.09 2.27 25.62
N LYS A 101 19.92 1.99 24.62
CA LYS A 101 19.74 0.88 23.70
C LYS A 101 19.16 -0.26 24.54
N PRO A 102 17.91 -0.70 24.29
CA PRO A 102 17.29 -1.69 25.13
C PRO A 102 18.28 -2.85 25.20
N GLU A 103 18.71 -3.17 26.40
CA GLU A 103 19.46 -4.39 26.61
C GLU A 103 18.55 -5.48 26.03
N ASN A 104 19.08 -6.20 25.04
CA ASN A 104 18.32 -7.11 24.21
C ASN A 104 18.00 -8.36 25.05
N GLN A 105 17.16 -8.18 26.06
CA GLN A 105 16.59 -9.25 26.83
C GLN A 105 15.37 -9.71 26.04
N PRO A 106 15.41 -10.92 25.44
CA PRO A 106 14.26 -11.45 24.74
C PRO A 106 13.14 -11.57 25.77
N LYS A 107 12.12 -10.71 25.64
CA LYS A 107 10.86 -10.90 26.34
C LYS A 107 10.32 -12.25 25.87
N VAL A 108 10.31 -13.23 26.77
CA VAL A 108 9.69 -14.52 26.53
C VAL A 108 8.19 -14.28 26.55
N VAL A 109 7.63 -13.96 25.38
CA VAL A 109 6.19 -13.84 25.19
C VAL A 109 5.69 -15.25 24.88
N SER A 110 4.69 -15.74 25.62
CA SER A 110 4.07 -17.02 25.25
C SER A 110 3.47 -16.87 23.85
N SER A 111 3.90 -17.70 22.92
CA SER A 111 3.48 -17.72 21.51
C SER A 111 1.96 -17.75 21.33
N ASP A 112 1.27 -18.24 22.34
CA ASP A 112 -0.14 -18.61 22.34
C ASP A 112 -1.05 -17.46 22.81
N LYS A 113 -0.47 -16.33 23.29
CA LYS A 113 -1.24 -15.19 23.81
C LYS A 113 -0.94 -13.86 23.14
N PHE A 114 0.15 -13.78 22.36
CA PHE A 114 0.53 -12.54 21.67
C PHE A 114 0.68 -12.78 20.17
N HIS A 115 -0.33 -12.34 19.42
CA HIS A 115 -0.25 -12.23 17.98
C HIS A 115 0.20 -10.82 17.62
N ASN A 116 1.48 -10.65 17.28
CA ASN A 116 1.95 -9.41 16.70
C ASN A 116 1.21 -9.18 15.37
N PRO A 117 0.50 -8.06 15.15
CA PRO A 117 -0.20 -7.78 13.89
C PRO A 117 0.76 -7.65 12.69
N TYR A 118 2.06 -7.49 12.94
CA TYR A 118 3.12 -7.52 11.92
C TYR A 118 3.81 -8.89 11.79
N ASN A 119 3.53 -9.84 12.68
CA ASN A 119 3.83 -11.24 12.41
C ASN A 119 2.69 -11.72 11.51
N PHE A 120 2.98 -11.81 10.21
CA PHE A 120 2.15 -12.46 9.22
C PHE A 120 1.37 -13.63 9.84
N VAL A 121 0.06 -13.68 9.60
CA VAL A 121 -0.80 -14.77 10.07
C VAL A 121 -0.10 -16.08 9.71
N PRO A 122 0.32 -16.90 10.71
CA PRO A 122 1.04 -18.12 10.43
C PRO A 122 0.14 -19.00 9.56
N ALA A 123 0.72 -19.60 8.51
CA ALA A 123 -0.02 -20.55 7.71
C ALA A 123 -0.49 -21.68 8.65
N LEU A 124 -1.81 -21.90 8.71
CA LEU A 124 -2.36 -22.92 9.60
C LEU A 124 -1.81 -24.30 9.17
N PRO A 125 -1.69 -25.27 10.08
CA PRO A 125 -1.27 -26.63 9.74
C PRO A 125 -2.15 -27.25 8.64
N ARG A 126 -1.55 -28.09 7.79
CA ARG A 126 -2.22 -28.78 6.67
C ARG A 126 -2.21 -30.30 6.79
N ASP A 127 -1.76 -30.83 7.92
CA ASP A 127 -1.73 -32.25 8.27
C ASP A 127 -3.13 -32.93 8.19
N GLY A 128 -4.19 -32.15 8.40
CA GLY A 128 -5.58 -32.60 8.24
C GLY A 128 -6.10 -32.67 6.80
N VAL A 129 -5.42 -32.07 5.82
CA VAL A 129 -5.92 -32.00 4.43
C VAL A 129 -5.45 -33.22 3.64
N ARG A 130 -6.36 -34.14 3.35
CA ARG A 130 -6.08 -35.42 2.66
C ARG A 130 -6.72 -35.47 1.26
N GLY A 131 -6.31 -36.47 0.47
CA GLY A 131 -6.87 -36.70 -0.87
C GLY A 131 -6.30 -35.76 -1.93
N GLU A 132 -7.14 -35.36 -2.90
CA GLU A 132 -6.73 -34.53 -4.05
C GLU A 132 -6.30 -33.11 -3.67
N LEU A 133 -6.77 -32.60 -2.54
CA LEU A 133 -6.47 -31.26 -2.05
C LEU A 133 -5.30 -31.21 -1.06
N GLY A 134 -4.74 -32.38 -0.71
CA GLY A 134 -3.61 -32.50 0.23
C GLY A 134 -2.26 -32.11 -0.38
N ASP A 135 -1.27 -31.89 0.49
CA ASP A 135 0.10 -31.59 0.06
C ASP A 135 0.72 -32.79 -0.65
N ARG A 136 1.34 -32.57 -1.81
CA ARG A 136 1.99 -33.58 -2.64
C ARG A 136 3.25 -33.00 -3.28
N GLU A 137 4.22 -33.86 -3.59
CA GLU A 137 5.40 -33.44 -4.33
C GLU A 137 4.99 -32.88 -5.72
N PRO A 138 5.37 -31.63 -6.05
CA PRO A 138 5.00 -31.03 -7.33
C PRO A 138 5.67 -31.79 -8.48
N LYS A 139 4.88 -32.15 -9.50
CA LYS A 139 5.41 -32.77 -10.72
C LYS A 139 5.74 -31.68 -11.74
N GLY A 140 6.95 -31.74 -12.30
CA GLY A 140 7.43 -30.74 -13.25
C GLY A 140 6.61 -30.69 -14.55
N HIS A 141 6.63 -29.54 -15.21
CA HIS A 141 5.88 -29.27 -16.45
C HIS A 141 6.69 -29.52 -17.75
N GLY A 142 7.86 -30.15 -17.66
CA GLY A 142 8.78 -30.33 -18.79
C GLY A 142 8.38 -31.40 -19.80
N ARG A 143 7.39 -32.25 -19.49
CA ARG A 143 6.83 -33.26 -20.41
C ARG A 143 5.39 -33.62 -20.04
N TYR A 144 4.64 -34.16 -20.98
CA TYR A 144 3.35 -34.78 -20.70
C TYR A 144 3.55 -36.09 -19.94
N LEU A 145 2.78 -36.28 -18.87
CA LEU A 145 2.80 -37.50 -18.06
C LEU A 145 1.59 -38.37 -18.44
N PRO A 146 1.79 -39.68 -18.68
CA PRO A 146 0.74 -40.58 -19.16
C PRO A 146 -0.43 -40.73 -18.18
N ASN A 147 -0.21 -40.48 -16.89
CA ASN A 147 -1.21 -40.55 -15.83
C ASN A 147 -1.67 -39.16 -15.34
N ARG A 148 -1.67 -38.15 -16.21
CA ARG A 148 -2.10 -36.79 -15.87
C ARG A 148 -2.92 -36.17 -17.00
N TRP A 149 -3.77 -35.25 -16.58
CA TRP A 149 -4.66 -34.52 -17.48
C TRP A 149 -3.93 -33.35 -18.13
N THR A 150 -4.11 -33.19 -19.43
CA THR A 150 -3.72 -32.00 -20.18
C THR A 150 -4.84 -31.66 -21.14
N GLY A 151 -5.11 -30.37 -21.34
CA GLY A 151 -6.21 -29.93 -22.20
C GLY A 151 -6.78 -28.59 -21.79
N ARG A 152 -8.01 -28.34 -22.27
CA ARG A 152 -8.76 -27.10 -22.01
C ARG A 152 -10.08 -27.48 -21.36
N ILE A 153 -10.45 -26.74 -20.31
CA ILE A 153 -11.76 -26.85 -19.68
C ILE A 153 -12.54 -25.59 -20.07
N ALA A 154 -13.68 -25.79 -20.75
CA ALA A 154 -14.60 -24.71 -21.02
C ALA A 154 -15.55 -24.56 -19.82
N VAL A 155 -15.74 -23.33 -19.36
CA VAL A 155 -16.63 -23.02 -18.24
C VAL A 155 -17.61 -21.93 -18.64
N LYS A 156 -18.88 -22.09 -18.25
CA LYS A 156 -19.91 -21.06 -18.34
C LYS A 156 -20.17 -20.51 -16.95
N LEU A 157 -20.03 -19.20 -16.79
CA LEU A 157 -20.22 -18.50 -15.52
C LEU A 157 -21.56 -17.74 -15.58
N THR A 158 -22.28 -17.68 -14.46
CA THR A 158 -23.51 -16.91 -14.33
C THR A 158 -23.44 -16.09 -13.05
N THR A 159 -23.71 -14.80 -13.17
CA THR A 159 -23.74 -13.88 -12.03
C THR A 159 -25.05 -14.08 -11.27
N VAL A 160 -24.96 -14.55 -10.03
CA VAL A 160 -26.14 -14.69 -9.15
C VAL A 160 -26.53 -13.34 -8.53
N THR A 161 -25.54 -12.48 -8.29
CA THR A 161 -25.71 -11.10 -7.83
C THR A 161 -25.10 -10.14 -8.85
N PRO A 162 -25.49 -8.86 -8.85
CA PRO A 162 -24.80 -7.84 -9.66
C PRO A 162 -23.29 -7.89 -9.42
N LEU A 163 -22.51 -7.98 -10.51
CA LEU A 163 -21.06 -8.08 -10.46
C LEU A 163 -20.44 -6.80 -11.03
N LEU A 164 -19.63 -6.13 -10.22
CA LEU A 164 -18.87 -4.97 -10.65
C LEU A 164 -17.54 -5.40 -11.28
N ILE A 165 -17.28 -4.90 -12.48
CA ILE A 165 -16.03 -5.14 -13.21
C ILE A 165 -15.44 -3.77 -13.57
N PRO A 166 -14.82 -3.07 -12.60
CA PRO A 166 -14.34 -1.71 -12.82
C PRO A 166 -13.16 -1.68 -13.80
N ASP A 167 -13.14 -0.68 -14.66
CA ASP A 167 -11.98 -0.33 -15.47
C ASP A 167 -11.15 0.75 -14.78
N ALA A 168 -10.08 0.32 -14.10
CA ALA A 168 -9.15 1.23 -13.44
C ALA A 168 -8.49 2.23 -14.42
N ALA A 169 -8.35 1.87 -15.70
CA ALA A 169 -7.73 2.75 -16.70
C ALA A 169 -8.67 3.89 -17.14
N GLY A 170 -9.97 3.71 -16.99
CA GLY A 170 -10.99 4.71 -17.33
C GLY A 170 -11.44 5.57 -16.14
N MET A 171 -10.68 5.58 -15.05
CA MET A 171 -11.04 6.30 -13.82
C MET A 171 -11.15 7.80 -14.07
N THR A 172 -12.24 8.40 -13.58
CA THR A 172 -12.44 9.85 -13.54
C THR A 172 -12.59 10.31 -12.10
N ALA A 173 -12.04 11.48 -11.77
CA ALA A 173 -12.23 12.13 -10.48
C ALA A 173 -13.10 13.37 -10.68
N ASP A 174 -14.00 13.63 -9.73
CA ASP A 174 -14.75 14.89 -9.69
C ASP A 174 -13.94 16.01 -9.00
N ASP A 175 -14.52 17.20 -8.90
CA ASP A 175 -13.90 18.37 -8.25
C ASP A 175 -13.62 18.18 -6.75
N LYS A 176 -14.12 17.09 -6.15
CA LYS A 176 -13.94 16.70 -4.75
C LYS A 176 -13.02 15.47 -4.60
N ASP A 177 -12.34 15.06 -5.67
CA ASP A 177 -11.47 13.87 -5.74
C ASP A 177 -12.21 12.52 -5.50
N HIS A 178 -13.53 12.47 -5.74
CA HIS A 178 -14.25 11.20 -5.74
C HIS A 178 -14.01 10.44 -7.04
N LYS A 179 -13.48 9.22 -6.90
CA LYS A 179 -13.11 8.37 -8.04
C LYS A 179 -14.31 7.56 -8.51
N THR A 180 -14.67 7.75 -9.77
CA THR A 180 -15.66 6.94 -10.48
C THR A 180 -14.95 6.02 -11.45
N PHE A 181 -15.32 4.74 -11.43
CA PHE A 181 -14.75 3.71 -12.29
C PHE A 181 -15.83 3.20 -13.24
N PRO A 182 -15.67 3.36 -14.56
CA PRO A 182 -16.61 2.79 -15.51
C PRO A 182 -16.52 1.26 -15.50
N ILE A 183 -17.54 0.60 -16.07
CA ILE A 183 -17.50 -0.85 -16.31
C ILE A 183 -16.50 -1.14 -17.42
N ARG A 184 -15.69 -2.18 -17.25
CA ARG A 184 -14.77 -2.65 -18.29
C ARG A 184 -15.53 -3.30 -19.43
N ILE A 185 -15.43 -2.70 -20.61
CA ILE A 185 -16.09 -3.17 -21.83
C ILE A 185 -15.07 -3.78 -22.79
N GLY A 186 -15.42 -4.92 -23.37
CA GLY A 186 -14.64 -5.60 -24.39
C GLY A 186 -14.79 -4.97 -25.77
N ALA A 187 -13.97 -5.40 -26.72
CA ALA A 187 -14.01 -4.92 -28.10
C ALA A 187 -15.33 -5.27 -28.84
N ASP A 188 -16.11 -6.20 -28.29
CA ASP A 188 -17.44 -6.60 -28.75
C ASP A 188 -18.57 -5.75 -28.14
N GLY A 189 -18.24 -4.75 -27.32
CA GLY A 189 -19.21 -3.87 -26.65
C GLY A 189 -19.85 -4.48 -25.40
N ASN A 190 -19.49 -5.71 -25.02
CA ASN A 190 -20.03 -6.39 -23.83
C ASN A 190 -19.12 -6.21 -22.61
N PRO A 191 -19.63 -6.34 -21.37
CA PRO A 191 -18.78 -6.38 -20.18
C PRO A 191 -17.71 -7.46 -20.28
N TYR A 192 -16.45 -7.08 -20.04
CA TYR A 192 -15.31 -7.97 -20.19
C TYR A 192 -14.73 -8.36 -18.82
N LEU A 193 -14.89 -9.64 -18.47
CA LEU A 193 -14.28 -10.21 -17.27
C LEU A 193 -12.82 -10.63 -17.58
N PRO A 194 -11.80 -9.97 -16.98
CA PRO A 194 -10.41 -10.29 -17.29
C PRO A 194 -10.04 -11.72 -16.84
N PRO A 195 -9.28 -12.49 -17.66
CA PRO A 195 -8.81 -13.82 -17.29
C PRO A 195 -7.97 -13.83 -16.00
N THR A 196 -7.25 -12.74 -15.72
CA THR A 196 -6.49 -12.56 -14.48
C THR A 196 -7.38 -12.47 -13.26
N SER A 197 -8.57 -11.87 -13.38
CA SER A 197 -9.55 -11.80 -12.29
C SER A 197 -10.13 -13.18 -11.99
N ILE A 198 -10.46 -13.97 -13.02
CA ILE A 198 -10.90 -15.37 -12.87
C ILE A 198 -9.80 -16.20 -12.20
N LYS A 199 -8.55 -16.07 -12.66
CA LYS A 199 -7.40 -16.75 -12.05
C LYS A 199 -7.26 -16.37 -10.58
N GLY A 200 -7.36 -15.09 -10.24
CA GLY A 200 -7.29 -14.59 -8.87
C GLY A 200 -8.40 -15.15 -7.99
N MET A 201 -9.64 -15.15 -8.48
CA MET A 201 -10.79 -15.71 -7.78
C MET A 201 -10.62 -17.21 -7.50
N LEU A 202 -10.30 -18.02 -8.52
CA LEU A 202 -10.12 -19.46 -8.36
C LEU A 202 -8.96 -19.78 -7.42
N ARG A 203 -7.87 -19.04 -7.55
CA ARG A 203 -6.71 -19.15 -6.66
C ARG A 203 -7.10 -18.86 -5.21
N SER A 204 -7.76 -17.74 -4.96
CA SER A 204 -8.17 -17.35 -3.60
C SER A 204 -9.11 -18.39 -2.99
N ALA A 205 -10.09 -18.88 -3.75
CA ALA A 205 -10.98 -19.94 -3.30
C ALA A 205 -10.22 -21.24 -2.99
N TYR A 206 -9.29 -21.65 -3.85
CA TYR A 206 -8.45 -22.82 -3.62
C TYR A 206 -7.56 -22.65 -2.37
N GLU A 207 -6.93 -21.49 -2.21
CA GLU A 207 -6.09 -21.16 -1.06
C GLU A 207 -6.90 -21.20 0.24
N ALA A 208 -8.12 -20.64 0.23
CA ALA A 208 -9.02 -20.65 1.39
C ALA A 208 -9.51 -22.06 1.75
N VAL A 209 -9.99 -22.85 0.78
CA VAL A 209 -10.53 -24.19 1.04
C VAL A 209 -9.45 -25.16 1.50
N THR A 210 -8.26 -25.06 0.92
CA THR A 210 -7.18 -26.00 1.25
C THR A 210 -6.29 -25.49 2.36
N ASN A 211 -6.43 -24.23 2.79
CA ASN A 211 -5.49 -23.56 3.68
C ASN A 211 -4.05 -23.57 3.07
N SER A 212 -3.94 -23.32 1.76
CA SER A 212 -2.67 -23.39 0.99
C SER A 212 -1.65 -22.36 1.42
N ARG A 213 -0.38 -22.67 1.10
CA ARG A 213 0.69 -21.69 1.10
C ARG A 213 0.30 -20.58 0.14
N LEU A 214 -0.05 -19.43 0.73
CA LEU A 214 -0.29 -18.16 0.05
C LEU A 214 0.87 -17.91 -0.92
N SER A 215 0.57 -17.37 -2.09
CA SER A 215 1.56 -17.23 -3.16
C SER A 215 2.66 -16.18 -2.96
N VAL A 216 2.79 -15.66 -1.76
CA VAL A 216 3.79 -14.65 -1.45
C VAL A 216 5.09 -15.39 -1.19
N PHE A 217 5.91 -15.51 -2.23
CA PHE A 217 7.31 -15.91 -2.15
C PHE A 217 8.18 -14.70 -1.75
N GLU A 218 7.88 -14.08 -0.62
CA GLU A 218 8.82 -13.16 0.02
C GLU A 218 9.32 -13.85 1.29
N SER A 219 10.65 -14.00 1.40
CA SER A 219 11.37 -14.73 2.47
C SER A 219 11.65 -16.23 2.22
N HIS A 220 12.30 -16.56 1.10
CA HIS A 220 13.15 -17.76 1.05
C HIS A 220 14.61 -17.34 0.95
N ASP A 221 15.45 -17.79 1.89
CA ASP A 221 16.88 -17.51 1.91
C ASP A 221 17.63 -18.18 0.75
N ALA A 222 17.01 -19.17 0.10
CA ALA A 222 17.46 -19.76 -1.15
C ALA A 222 16.55 -19.33 -2.30
N ARG A 223 17.12 -18.59 -3.27
CA ARG A 223 16.46 -18.32 -4.56
C ARG A 223 16.19 -19.64 -5.28
N LEU A 224 14.94 -20.10 -5.28
CA LEU A 224 14.51 -21.31 -6.00
C LEU A 224 14.58 -21.16 -7.53
N ALA A 225 14.70 -19.94 -8.05
CA ALA A 225 14.98 -19.68 -9.45
C ALA A 225 15.68 -18.33 -9.64
N HIS A 226 16.85 -18.33 -10.26
CA HIS A 226 17.46 -17.11 -10.79
C HIS A 226 16.83 -16.82 -12.17
N ARG A 227 16.01 -15.76 -12.27
CA ARG A 227 15.70 -15.22 -13.59
C ARG A 227 16.99 -14.67 -14.17
N LEU A 228 17.43 -15.22 -15.29
CA LEU A 228 18.47 -14.59 -16.10
C LEU A 228 18.07 -13.13 -16.35
N PRO A 229 19.00 -12.18 -16.17
CA PRO A 229 18.81 -10.80 -16.63
C PRO A 229 18.23 -10.80 -18.04
N ALA A 230 17.30 -9.87 -18.32
CA ALA A 230 16.60 -9.84 -19.61
C ALA A 230 17.56 -9.74 -20.82
N GLN A 231 18.76 -9.19 -20.60
CA GLN A 231 19.84 -9.11 -21.58
C GLN A 231 20.44 -10.49 -21.91
N ASP A 232 20.58 -11.36 -20.90
CA ASP A 232 21.14 -12.70 -21.07
C ASP A 232 20.15 -13.67 -21.74
N GLY A 233 18.84 -13.42 -21.58
CA GLY A 233 17.79 -14.18 -22.26
C GLY A 233 17.73 -13.98 -23.77
N ALA A 234 18.31 -12.89 -24.30
CA ALA A 234 18.28 -12.58 -25.73
C ALA A 234 19.13 -13.56 -26.58
N ASN A 235 20.14 -14.18 -25.97
CA ASN A 235 21.06 -15.11 -26.65
C ASN A 235 20.68 -16.58 -26.45
N VAL A 236 19.61 -16.88 -25.72
CA VAL A 236 19.18 -18.25 -25.45
C VAL A 236 18.34 -18.77 -26.62
N LYS A 237 18.75 -19.91 -27.20
CA LYS A 237 17.96 -20.61 -28.22
C LYS A 237 17.02 -21.61 -27.54
N PRO A 238 15.69 -21.50 -27.68
CA PRO A 238 14.79 -22.50 -27.17
C PRO A 238 15.05 -23.84 -27.86
N VAL A 239 15.06 -24.93 -27.09
CA VAL A 239 15.27 -26.30 -27.59
C VAL A 239 14.15 -27.21 -27.10
N CYS A 240 13.79 -28.18 -27.91
CA CYS A 240 12.96 -29.32 -27.52
C CYS A 240 13.85 -30.56 -27.44
N VAL A 241 13.80 -31.29 -26.33
CA VAL A 241 14.48 -32.60 -26.22
C VAL A 241 13.59 -33.65 -26.90
N GLU A 242 14.12 -34.33 -27.90
CA GLU A 242 13.44 -35.43 -28.60
C GLU A 242 14.19 -36.74 -28.38
N LYS A 243 13.46 -37.83 -28.15
CA LYS A 243 14.04 -39.18 -28.13
C LYS A 243 13.87 -39.81 -29.51
N LYS A 244 14.96 -40.23 -30.16
CA LYS A 244 14.93 -41.01 -31.41
C LYS A 244 15.78 -42.27 -31.21
N GLY A 245 15.13 -43.43 -31.20
CA GLY A 245 15.76 -44.68 -30.76
C GLY A 245 16.22 -44.57 -29.30
N ASP A 246 17.49 -44.93 -29.04
CA ASP A 246 18.10 -44.86 -27.70
C ASP A 246 18.83 -43.54 -27.41
N HIS A 247 18.80 -42.57 -28.34
CA HIS A 247 19.51 -41.30 -28.19
C HIS A 247 18.55 -40.13 -27.96
N LEU A 248 19.04 -39.14 -27.20
CA LEU A 248 18.38 -37.85 -27.00
C LEU A 248 18.98 -36.82 -27.96
N TYR A 249 18.12 -36.11 -28.67
CA TYR A 249 18.47 -35.05 -29.60
C TYR A 249 17.89 -33.72 -29.12
N LEU A 250 18.62 -32.64 -29.34
CA LEU A 250 18.11 -31.29 -29.14
C LEU A 250 17.63 -30.73 -30.47
N ARG A 251 16.32 -30.57 -30.62
CA ARG A 251 15.75 -29.82 -31.74
C ARG A 251 15.71 -28.35 -31.38
N LEU A 252 16.52 -27.54 -32.07
CA LEU A 252 16.48 -26.09 -31.96
C LEU A 252 15.12 -25.58 -32.46
N LEU A 253 14.43 -24.83 -31.61
CA LEU A 253 13.19 -24.17 -31.97
C LEU A 253 13.53 -22.80 -32.54
N THR A 254 12.98 -22.49 -33.70
CA THR A 254 13.02 -21.13 -34.26
C THR A 254 12.12 -20.23 -33.42
N VAL A 255 12.68 -19.12 -32.93
CA VAL A 255 11.93 -18.15 -32.14
C VAL A 255 10.92 -17.47 -33.06
N ALA A 256 9.64 -17.81 -32.92
CA ALA A 256 8.56 -17.03 -33.51
C ALA A 256 8.35 -15.78 -32.65
N LYS A 257 8.72 -14.60 -33.16
CA LYS A 257 8.29 -13.35 -32.53
C LYS A 257 6.78 -13.25 -32.67
N LEU A 258 6.07 -13.26 -31.55
CA LEU A 258 4.66 -12.92 -31.54
C LEU A 258 4.53 -11.47 -32.03
N PRO A 259 3.54 -11.15 -32.89
CA PRO A 259 3.34 -9.79 -33.44
C PRO A 259 3.27 -8.67 -32.39
N ARG A 260 2.98 -9.04 -31.13
CA ARG A 260 2.94 -8.17 -29.95
C ARG A 260 4.30 -7.57 -29.55
N TYR A 261 5.42 -8.21 -29.90
CA TYR A 261 6.77 -7.78 -29.50
C TYR A 261 7.56 -7.16 -30.66
N ASP A 262 6.87 -6.75 -31.73
CA ASP A 262 7.51 -6.04 -32.82
C ASP A 262 7.81 -4.59 -32.43
N LYS A 263 8.91 -4.02 -32.93
CA LYS A 263 9.45 -2.70 -32.48
C LYS A 263 8.49 -1.52 -32.74
N ASN A 264 7.49 -1.74 -33.59
CA ASN A 264 6.43 -0.77 -33.91
C ASN A 264 5.08 -1.09 -33.20
N GLY A 265 5.10 -2.00 -32.21
CA GLY A 265 3.90 -2.60 -31.65
C GLY A 265 3.30 -1.84 -30.47
N ARG A 266 2.45 -0.84 -30.77
CA ARG A 266 1.30 -0.28 -30.00
C ARG A 266 1.54 0.13 -28.52
N PRO A 267 0.76 1.11 -27.99
CA PRO A 267 0.90 1.59 -26.62
C PRO A 267 0.79 0.47 -25.56
N PRO A 268 1.34 0.66 -24.34
CA PRO A 268 1.50 -0.35 -23.26
C PRO A 268 0.17 -0.89 -22.67
N ASP A 269 -0.96 -0.51 -23.24
CA ASP A 269 -2.17 -1.29 -23.18
C ASP A 269 -1.86 -2.70 -23.71
N LYS A 270 -2.32 -3.75 -23.02
CA LYS A 270 -2.18 -5.15 -23.43
C LYS A 270 -2.94 -5.48 -24.75
N GLY A 271 -3.35 -4.49 -25.54
CA GLY A 271 -4.22 -4.59 -26.70
C GLY A 271 -5.69 -4.78 -26.31
N GLU A 272 -6.01 -4.67 -25.02
CA GLU A 272 -7.31 -5.04 -24.45
C GLU A 272 -8.36 -3.95 -24.67
N GLN A 273 -7.98 -2.68 -24.89
CA GLN A 273 -8.97 -1.61 -25.15
C GLN A 273 -9.55 -1.65 -26.57
N ARG A 274 -8.85 -2.24 -27.55
CA ARG A 274 -9.26 -2.17 -28.97
C ARG A 274 -9.52 -3.52 -29.62
N SER A 275 -9.05 -4.61 -29.04
CA SER A 275 -9.27 -5.95 -29.58
C SER A 275 -9.12 -7.00 -28.49
N ALA A 276 -10.23 -7.60 -28.04
CA ALA A 276 -10.14 -8.94 -27.50
C ALA A 276 -9.53 -9.81 -28.62
N LEU A 277 -8.35 -10.40 -28.38
CA LEU A 277 -7.83 -11.42 -29.30
C LEU A 277 -8.91 -12.50 -29.36
N LYS A 278 -9.63 -12.61 -30.48
CA LYS A 278 -10.47 -13.76 -30.76
C LYS A 278 -9.54 -14.97 -30.65
N TYR A 279 -9.73 -15.78 -29.60
CA TYR A 279 -9.27 -17.15 -29.66
C TYR A 279 -9.98 -17.74 -30.87
N ARG A 280 -9.23 -18.01 -31.95
CA ARG A 280 -9.77 -18.74 -33.11
C ARG A 280 -10.42 -19.98 -32.53
N GLY A 281 -11.75 -20.07 -32.66
CA GLY A 281 -12.46 -21.31 -32.45
C GLY A 281 -11.71 -22.38 -33.22
N SER A 282 -11.34 -23.44 -32.52
CA SER A 282 -10.95 -24.69 -33.15
C SER A 282 -12.02 -25.01 -34.18
N ARG A 283 -11.60 -25.16 -35.44
CA ARG A 283 -12.42 -25.87 -36.42
C ARG A 283 -12.77 -27.23 -35.81
N GLU A 284 -14.05 -27.56 -35.88
CA GLU A 284 -14.56 -28.93 -35.68
C GLU A 284 -13.75 -29.94 -36.52
#